data_AF-A0A3C0GK32-F1
#
_entry.id   AF-A0A3C0GK32-F1
#
_cell.length_a   1.000
_cell.length_b   1.000
_cell.length_c   1.000
_cell.angle_alpha   90.00
_cell.angle_beta   90.00
_cell.angle_gamma   90.00
#
_symmetry.space_group_name_H-M   'P 1'
#
loop_
_entity.id
_entity.type
_entity.pdbx_description
1 polymer ?
#
loop_
_entity_poly.entity_id
_entity_poly.type
_entity_poly.pdbx_seq_one_letter_code
_entity_poly.pdbx_strand_id
1 'polypeptide(L)'
;MELKSLLVDSKTTWVEFPGLDGFEVELANLSRKELVALRKRCTNNKFNRKTRGFEETLDDEKFVVEFTNATVKGWKGLKLAYLEDLVLVDLKGQDPEAELDYSVENAQQLVENSSEFDNWLNEVVFDLDNFRTAEQKENSKKAGGVPGPQ
;
A
#
# COMPACT_ATOMS: atom_id res chain seq x y z
N MET A 1 -3.83 16.41 -28.22
CA MET A 1 -3.59 16.11 -26.79
C MET A 1 -3.21 14.65 -26.69
N GLU A 2 -2.09 14.33 -26.04
CA GLU A 2 -1.59 12.95 -25.93
C GLU A 2 -1.90 12.37 -24.55
N LEU A 3 -2.35 11.11 -24.50
CA LEU A 3 -2.68 10.38 -23.26
C LEU A 3 -1.54 10.42 -22.22
N LYS A 4 -0.30 10.51 -22.69
CA LYS A 4 0.91 10.55 -21.87
C LYS A 4 0.98 11.78 -20.96
N SER A 5 0.33 12.90 -21.30
CA SER A 5 0.35 14.13 -20.51
C SER A 5 -0.74 14.21 -19.43
N LEU A 6 -1.60 13.18 -19.32
CA LEU A 6 -2.69 13.11 -18.32
C LEU A 6 -2.43 12.04 -17.23
N LEU A 7 -1.32 11.31 -17.33
CA LEU A 7 -0.90 10.34 -16.34
C LEU A 7 -0.21 11.07 -15.18
N VAL A 8 -0.74 10.90 -13.98
CA VAL A 8 -0.06 11.30 -12.73
C VAL A 8 0.66 10.06 -12.21
N ASP A 9 1.97 10.18 -11.95
CA ASP A 9 2.84 9.05 -11.58
C ASP A 9 2.51 8.47 -10.19
N SER A 10 1.85 9.23 -9.31
CA SER A 10 1.25 8.71 -8.08
C SER A 10 0.07 9.60 -7.64
N LYS A 11 -1.04 8.98 -7.23
CA LYS A 11 -2.11 9.66 -6.50
C LYS A 11 -2.08 9.14 -5.08
N THR A 12 -1.90 10.04 -4.12
CA THR A 12 -2.08 9.73 -2.71
C THR A 12 -3.52 10.00 -2.29
N THR A 13 -4.00 9.26 -1.31
CA THR A 13 -5.30 9.50 -0.68
C THR A 13 -5.20 9.21 0.80
N TRP A 14 -5.92 9.96 1.62
CA TRP A 14 -6.08 9.66 3.03
C TRP A 14 -7.14 8.58 3.20
N VAL A 15 -6.84 7.57 4.00
CA VAL A 15 -7.74 6.47 4.32
C VAL A 15 -7.77 6.29 5.83
N GLU A 16 -8.97 6.29 6.40
CA GLU A 16 -9.19 6.01 7.82
C GLU A 16 -8.90 4.54 8.12
N PHE A 17 -8.16 4.30 9.20
CA PHE A 17 -7.93 2.95 9.70
C PHE A 17 -9.18 2.47 10.44
N PRO A 18 -9.73 1.28 10.11
CA PRO A 18 -10.96 0.80 10.71
C PRO A 18 -10.78 0.55 12.20
N GLY A 19 -11.73 1.02 13.01
CA GLY A 19 -11.74 0.77 14.46
C GLY A 19 -10.86 1.72 15.29
N LEU A 20 -10.06 2.59 14.66
CA LEU A 20 -9.21 3.57 15.35
C LEU A 20 -9.61 4.99 14.94
N ASP A 21 -10.51 5.60 15.72
CA ASP A 21 -11.10 6.90 15.40
C ASP A 21 -10.05 8.00 15.23
N GLY A 22 -10.06 8.66 14.07
CA GLY A 22 -9.14 9.76 13.76
C GLY A 22 -7.76 9.33 13.27
N PHE A 23 -7.45 8.02 13.28
CA PHE A 23 -6.24 7.51 12.65
C PHE A 23 -6.44 7.43 11.13
N GLU A 24 -5.77 8.31 10.40
CA GLU A 24 -5.77 8.33 8.93
C GLU A 24 -4.35 8.14 8.40
N VAL A 25 -4.22 7.30 7.37
CA VAL A 25 -2.97 7.05 6.67
C VAL A 25 -3.04 7.59 5.26
N GLU A 26 -2.01 8.33 4.85
CA GLU A 26 -1.84 8.76 3.48
C GLU A 26 -1.22 7.61 2.67
N LEU A 27 -1.99 7.07 1.73
CA LEU A 27 -1.62 5.92 0.92
C LEU A 27 -1.43 6.32 -0.54
N ALA A 28 -0.30 5.93 -1.13
CA ALA A 28 -0.05 6.01 -2.56
C ALA A 28 -0.61 4.79 -3.28
N ASN A 29 -1.38 5.06 -4.33
CA ASN A 29 -1.87 4.01 -5.21
C ASN A 29 -0.73 3.50 -6.11
N LEU A 30 -0.37 2.22 -5.94
CA LEU A 30 0.56 1.53 -6.82
C LEU A 30 -0.21 0.82 -7.92
N SER A 31 0.17 1.06 -9.18
CA SER A 31 -0.38 0.28 -10.27
C SER A 31 0.02 -1.20 -10.14
N ARG A 32 -0.80 -2.11 -10.68
CA ARG A 32 -0.44 -3.53 -10.84
C ARG A 32 0.97 -3.74 -11.40
N LYS A 33 1.39 -2.91 -12.36
CA LYS A 33 2.73 -2.99 -12.97
C LYS A 33 3.83 -2.69 -11.95
N GLU A 34 3.63 -1.68 -11.10
CA GLU A 34 4.58 -1.29 -10.06
C GLU A 34 4.65 -2.32 -8.94
N LEU A 35 3.51 -2.86 -8.51
CA LEU A 35 3.46 -3.96 -7.53
C LEU A 35 4.22 -5.20 -8.03
N VAL A 36 4.01 -5.59 -9.29
CA VAL A 36 4.75 -6.71 -9.89
C VAL A 36 6.25 -6.41 -10.00
N ALA A 37 6.62 -5.17 -10.37
CA ALA A 37 8.01 -4.76 -10.44
C ALA A 37 8.67 -4.77 -9.05
N LEU A 38 7.97 -4.29 -8.01
CA LEU A 38 8.42 -4.29 -6.62
C LEU A 38 8.67 -5.71 -6.14
N ARG A 39 7.70 -6.62 -6.33
CA ARG A 39 7.85 -8.03 -5.97
C ARG A 39 9.06 -8.67 -6.66
N LYS A 40 9.25 -8.40 -7.96
CA LYS A 40 10.43 -8.89 -8.70
C LYS A 40 11.75 -8.38 -8.14
N ARG A 41 11.84 -7.10 -7.72
CA ARG A 41 13.07 -6.54 -7.11
C ARG A 41 13.39 -7.17 -5.76
N CYS A 42 12.39 -7.73 -5.09
CA CYS A 42 12.54 -8.43 -3.81
C CYS A 42 12.71 -9.94 -3.98
N THR A 43 12.58 -10.47 -5.20
CA THR A 43 12.78 -11.90 -5.47
C THR A 43 14.25 -12.16 -5.80
N ASN A 44 14.89 -13.00 -5.00
CA ASN A 44 16.26 -13.45 -5.21
C ASN A 44 16.26 -14.78 -5.97
N ASN A 45 17.17 -14.93 -6.93
CA ASN A 45 17.36 -16.16 -7.68
C ASN A 45 18.59 -16.90 -7.17
N LYS A 46 18.37 -18.05 -6.54
CA LYS A 46 19.46 -18.90 -6.06
C LYS A 46 19.55 -20.15 -6.92
N PHE A 47 20.73 -20.41 -7.48
CA PHE A 47 20.96 -21.66 -8.22
C PHE A 47 21.07 -22.82 -7.23
N ASN A 48 20.09 -23.72 -7.24
CA ASN A 48 20.11 -24.92 -6.42
C ASN A 48 20.93 -26.01 -7.13
N ARG A 49 22.11 -26.28 -6.57
CA ARG A 49 23.05 -27.31 -7.08
C ARG A 49 22.49 -28.73 -7.05
N LYS A 50 21.52 -29.03 -6.18
CA LYS A 50 20.91 -30.37 -6.06
C LYS A 50 19.91 -30.64 -7.18
N THR A 51 19.06 -29.67 -7.49
CA THR A 51 18.03 -29.77 -8.53
C THR A 51 18.52 -29.31 -9.90
N ARG A 52 19.71 -28.67 -9.95
CA ARG A 52 20.28 -28.01 -11.14
C ARG A 52 19.33 -26.95 -11.75
N GLY A 53 18.46 -26.38 -10.92
CA GLY A 53 17.51 -25.34 -11.29
C GLY A 53 17.76 -24.03 -10.53
N PHE A 54 17.12 -22.95 -10.99
CA PHE A 54 17.02 -21.72 -10.22
C PHE A 54 15.77 -21.79 -9.34
N GLU A 55 15.96 -21.50 -8.05
CA GLU A 55 14.87 -21.31 -7.11
C GLU A 55 14.71 -19.82 -6.86
N GLU A 56 13.49 -19.34 -7.08
CA GLU A 56 13.08 -17.98 -6.77
C GLU A 56 12.62 -17.96 -5.30
N THR A 57 13.14 -17.03 -4.51
CA THR A 57 12.72 -16.83 -3.12
C THR A 57 12.47 -15.35 -2.89
N LEU A 58 11.31 -15.01 -2.35
CA LEU A 58 11.00 -13.64 -1.95
C LEU A 58 11.79 -13.31 -0.69
N ASP A 59 12.42 -12.15 -0.70
CA ASP A 59 13.03 -11.53 0.47
C ASP A 59 11.93 -10.72 1.18
N ASP A 60 11.32 -11.33 2.19
CA ASP A 60 10.16 -10.76 2.88
C ASP A 60 10.51 -9.46 3.62
N GLU A 61 11.66 -9.41 4.29
CA GLU A 61 12.15 -8.20 4.98
C GLU A 61 12.34 -7.05 3.98
N LYS A 62 13.01 -7.31 2.85
CA LYS A 62 13.19 -6.32 1.80
C LYS A 62 11.86 -5.92 1.17
N PHE A 63 10.94 -6.87 0.99
CA PHE A 63 9.62 -6.60 0.45
C PHE A 63 8.84 -5.66 1.35
N VAL A 64 8.81 -5.88 2.67
CA VAL A 64 8.14 -5.01 3.65
C VAL A 64 8.69 -3.59 3.57
N VAL A 65 10.02 -3.42 3.55
CA VAL A 65 10.66 -2.11 3.46
C VAL A 65 10.28 -1.40 2.15
N GLU A 66 10.45 -2.06 1.01
CA GLU A 66 10.14 -1.49 -0.30
C GLU A 66 8.65 -1.18 -0.46
N PHE A 67 7.78 -2.09 0.02
CA PHE A 67 6.33 -1.96 -0.05
C PHE A 67 5.86 -0.78 0.80
N THR A 68 6.27 -0.72 2.06
CA THR A 68 5.93 0.38 2.98
C THR A 68 6.35 1.72 2.42
N ASN A 69 7.59 1.84 1.92
CA ASN A 69 8.09 3.08 1.31
C ASN A 69 7.29 3.46 0.06
N ALA A 70 6.81 2.47 -0.69
CA ALA A 70 6.06 2.69 -1.91
C ALA A 70 4.60 3.09 -1.62
N THR A 71 3.96 2.54 -0.59
CA THR A 71 2.53 2.71 -0.30
C THR A 71 2.24 3.74 0.79
N VAL A 72 2.98 3.78 1.89
CA VAL A 72 2.68 4.66 3.03
C VAL A 72 3.47 5.98 2.91
N LYS A 73 2.77 7.11 2.77
CA LYS A 73 3.37 8.44 2.59
C LYS A 73 3.31 9.34 3.82
N GLY A 74 2.40 9.03 4.74
CA GLY A 74 2.18 9.78 5.96
C GLY A 74 1.08 9.16 6.79
N TRP A 75 0.93 9.63 8.02
CA TRP A 75 -0.28 9.40 8.82
C TRP A 75 -0.51 10.58 9.78
N LYS A 76 -1.69 10.61 10.39
CA LYS A 76 -2.06 11.54 11.46
C LYS A 76 -3.04 10.84 12.41
N GLY A 77 -3.12 11.29 13.68
CA GLY A 77 -4.07 10.76 14.64
C GLY A 77 -3.74 9.36 15.16
N LEU A 78 -2.51 8.86 14.96
CA LEU A 78 -2.07 7.60 15.56
C LEU A 78 -1.75 7.81 17.04
N LYS A 79 -2.73 7.64 17.91
CA LYS A 79 -2.51 7.75 19.36
C LYS A 79 -1.68 6.58 19.88
N LEU A 80 -0.88 6.83 20.92
CA LEU A 80 -0.11 5.78 21.57
C LEU A 80 -1.02 4.68 22.13
N ALA A 81 -2.20 5.03 22.65
CA ALA A 81 -3.19 4.04 23.10
C ALA A 81 -3.55 3.01 22.02
N TYR A 82 -3.58 3.40 20.74
CA TYR A 82 -3.91 2.50 19.64
C TYR A 82 -2.79 1.50 19.33
N LEU A 83 -1.55 1.81 19.72
CA LEU A 83 -0.43 0.91 19.50
C LEU A 83 -0.57 -0.39 20.29
N GLU A 84 -1.21 -0.40 21.45
CA GLU A 84 -1.43 -1.62 22.24
C GLU A 84 -2.30 -2.65 21.52
N ASP A 85 -3.22 -2.19 20.66
CA ASP A 85 -4.08 -3.05 19.85
C ASP A 85 -3.36 -3.52 18.57
N LEU A 86 -2.48 -2.69 18.01
CA LEU A 86 -1.80 -2.96 16.74
C LEU A 86 -0.51 -3.78 16.92
N VAL A 87 0.25 -3.54 17.98
CA VAL A 87 1.61 -4.08 18.20
C VAL A 87 1.87 -4.34 19.69
N LEU A 88 2.77 -5.28 19.98
CA LEU A 88 3.22 -5.51 21.37
C LEU A 88 4.18 -4.42 21.82
N VAL A 89 3.66 -3.40 22.51
CA VAL A 89 4.41 -2.24 23.02
C VAL A 89 4.31 -2.10 24.54
N ASP A 90 5.31 -1.47 25.15
CA ASP A 90 5.27 -1.03 26.55
C ASP A 90 5.20 0.51 26.58
N LEU A 91 4.04 1.05 26.94
CA LEU A 91 3.78 2.49 27.01
C LEU A 91 4.01 3.07 28.41
N LYS A 92 4.70 2.36 29.31
CA LYS A 92 4.89 2.80 30.68
C LYS A 92 5.52 4.20 30.77
N GLY A 93 4.77 5.14 31.33
CA GLY A 93 5.20 6.52 31.54
C GLY A 93 5.03 7.44 30.32
N GLN A 94 4.40 6.94 29.25
CA GLN A 94 3.95 7.73 28.11
C GLN A 94 2.50 8.19 28.32
N ASP A 95 2.11 9.26 27.63
CA ASP A 95 0.72 9.71 27.59
C ASP A 95 -0.05 8.95 26.50
N PRO A 96 -1.09 8.16 26.83
CA PRO A 96 -1.86 7.38 25.84
C PRO A 96 -2.53 8.25 24.77
N GLU A 97 -2.83 9.52 25.08
CA GLU A 97 -3.45 10.45 24.15
C GLU A 97 -2.43 11.15 23.22
N ALA A 98 -1.13 10.98 23.47
CA ALA A 98 -0.11 11.52 22.58
C ALA A 98 -0.14 10.81 21.22
N GLU A 99 0.18 11.55 20.16
CA GLU A 99 0.27 10.99 18.81
C GLU A 99 1.69 10.56 18.48
N LEU A 100 1.83 9.41 17.83
CA LEU A 100 3.07 8.97 17.22
C LEU A 100 3.23 9.64 15.86
N ASP A 101 4.21 10.53 15.74
CA ASP A 101 4.52 11.17 14.46
C ASP A 101 4.92 10.15 13.40
N TYR A 102 4.53 10.45 12.16
CA TYR A 102 4.95 9.67 11.02
C TYR A 102 6.46 9.77 10.83
N SER A 103 7.08 8.61 10.72
CA SER A 103 8.41 8.46 10.15
C SER A 103 8.42 7.19 9.31
N VAL A 104 9.32 7.13 8.33
CA VAL A 104 9.48 5.95 7.49
C VAL A 104 9.85 4.73 8.33
N GLU A 105 10.68 4.90 9.35
CA GLU A 105 11.06 3.83 10.28
C GLU A 105 9.87 3.36 11.12
N ASN A 106 9.06 4.29 11.66
CA ASN A 106 7.86 3.94 12.42
C ASN A 106 6.85 3.18 11.55
N ALA A 107 6.66 3.60 10.30
CA ALA A 107 5.77 2.93 9.37
C ALA A 107 6.25 1.52 9.04
N GLN A 108 7.56 1.33 8.82
CA GLN A 108 8.13 0.01 8.58
C GLN A 108 7.95 -0.89 9.80
N GLN A 109 8.21 -0.39 11.01
CA GLN A 109 7.99 -1.14 12.24
C GLN A 109 6.51 -1.52 12.42
N LEU A 110 5.58 -0.62 12.07
CA LEU A 110 4.16 -0.90 12.17
C LEU A 110 3.72 -2.00 11.18
N VAL A 111 4.15 -1.93 9.91
CA VAL A 111 3.85 -2.96 8.90
C VAL A 111 4.51 -4.29 9.26
N GLU A 112 5.74 -4.27 9.78
CA GLU A 112 6.49 -5.48 10.13
C GLU A 112 5.92 -6.19 11.38
N ASN A 113 5.50 -5.42 12.40
CA ASN A 113 5.10 -5.98 13.69
C ASN A 113 3.58 -6.09 13.87
N SER A 114 2.78 -5.42 13.05
CA SER A 114 1.31 -5.48 13.10
C SER A 114 0.74 -6.22 11.90
N SER A 115 0.38 -7.48 12.11
CA SER A 115 -0.36 -8.26 11.11
C SER A 115 -1.68 -7.60 10.70
N GLU A 116 -2.33 -6.89 11.63
CA GLU A 116 -3.59 -6.20 11.35
C GLU A 116 -3.37 -5.01 10.41
N PHE A 117 -2.35 -4.19 10.70
CA PHE A 117 -1.99 -3.07 9.84
C PHE A 117 -1.52 -3.51 8.45
N ASP A 118 -0.68 -4.55 8.36
CA ASP A 118 -0.23 -5.08 7.07
C ASP A 118 -1.38 -5.64 6.23
N ASN A 119 -2.28 -6.43 6.84
CA ASN A 119 -3.44 -6.97 6.12
C ASN A 119 -4.34 -5.85 5.59
N TRP A 120 -4.68 -4.88 6.44
CA TRP A 120 -5.47 -3.71 6.02
C TRP A 120 -4.78 -2.92 4.90
N LEU A 121 -3.48 -2.67 5.01
CA LEU A 121 -2.70 -1.95 4.00
C LEU A 121 -2.74 -2.68 2.64
N ASN A 122 -2.58 -4.00 2.65
CA ASN A 122 -2.67 -4.82 1.44
C ASN A 122 -4.06 -4.77 0.80
N GLU A 123 -5.13 -4.84 1.61
CA GLU A 123 -6.52 -4.73 1.12
C GLU A 123 -6.78 -3.37 0.48
N VAL A 124 -6.45 -2.28 1.18
CA VAL A 124 -6.72 -0.92 0.69
C VAL A 124 -5.90 -0.61 -0.56
N VAL A 125 -4.62 -0.96 -0.60
CA VAL A 125 -3.77 -0.73 -1.78
C VAL A 125 -4.30 -1.52 -2.98
N PHE A 126 -4.82 -2.73 -2.78
CA PHE A 126 -5.42 -3.53 -3.85
C PHE A 126 -6.77 -2.96 -4.32
N ASP A 127 -7.61 -2.52 -3.39
CA ASP A 127 -8.91 -1.93 -3.72
C ASP A 127 -8.77 -0.60 -4.45
N LEU A 128 -7.79 0.23 -4.10
CA LEU A 128 -7.46 1.45 -4.83
C LEU A 128 -7.08 1.19 -6.31
N ASP A 129 -6.51 0.03 -6.65
CA ASP A 129 -6.28 -0.37 -8.06
C ASP A 129 -7.60 -0.81 -8.74
N ASN A 130 -8.50 -1.47 -7.99
CA ASN A 130 -9.80 -1.93 -8.49
C ASN A 130 -10.77 -0.77 -8.77
N PHE A 131 -10.82 0.26 -7.92
CA PHE A 131 -11.65 1.45 -8.13
C PHE A 131 -11.35 2.13 -9.48
N ARG A 132 -10.08 2.18 -9.88
CA ARG A 132 -9.66 2.72 -11.18
C ARG A 132 -10.13 1.85 -12.36
N THR A 133 -10.10 0.53 -12.21
CA THR A 133 -10.53 -0.40 -13.26
C THR A 133 -12.04 -0.33 -13.50
N ALA A 134 -12.82 -0.10 -12.44
CA ALA A 134 -14.27 0.09 -12.52
C ALA A 134 -14.64 1.42 -13.20
N GLU A 135 -14.03 2.55 -12.81
CA GLU A 135 -14.26 3.85 -13.46
C GLU A 135 -13.90 3.85 -14.95
N GLN A 136 -12.82 3.16 -15.34
CA GLN A 136 -12.45 3.05 -16.75
C GLN A 136 -13.46 2.26 -17.59
N LYS A 137 -14.12 1.24 -17.02
CA LYS A 137 -15.16 0.47 -17.70
C LYS A 137 -16.45 1.26 -17.88
N GLU A 138 -16.76 2.19 -16.99
CA GLU A 138 -17.96 3.02 -17.10
C GLU A 138 -17.80 4.13 -18.16
N ASN A 139 -16.62 4.74 -18.24
CA ASN A 139 -16.33 5.77 -19.23
C ASN A 139 -16.25 5.25 -20.67
N SER A 140 -15.87 3.98 -20.90
CA SER A 140 -15.87 3.42 -22.26
C SER A 140 -17.27 3.11 -22.80
N LYS A 141 -18.27 2.92 -21.93
CA LYS A 141 -19.67 2.67 -22.35
C LYS A 141 -20.40 3.93 -22.81
N LYS A 142 -19.99 5.13 -22.35
CA LYS A 142 -20.63 6.40 -22.75
C LYS A 142 -20.15 6.95 -24.10
N ALA A 143 -19.10 6.38 -24.71
CA ALA A 143 -18.53 6.85 -25.97
C ALA A 143 -19.06 6.11 -27.23
N GLY A 144 -20.06 5.22 -27.09
CA GLY A 144 -20.55 4.33 -28.16
C GLY A 144 -21.91 4.68 -28.77
N GLY A 145 -22.42 5.90 -28.59
CA GLY A 145 -23.74 6.31 -29.08
C GLY A 145 -23.68 7.44 -30.09
N VAL A 146 -23.23 7.18 -31.32
CA VAL A 146 -23.51 8.07 -32.46
C VAL A 146 -24.60 7.40 -33.30
N PRO A 147 -25.82 7.97 -33.40
CA PRO A 147 -26.83 7.48 -34.34
C PRO A 147 -26.39 7.83 -35.77
N GLY A 148 -26.48 6.84 -36.66
CA GLY A 148 -26.03 6.94 -38.04
C GLY A 148 -26.84 7.93 -38.91
N PRO A 149 -26.32 8.29 -40.10
CA PRO A 149 -27.11 9.02 -41.07
C PRO A 149 -27.96 8.07 -41.92
N GLN A 150 -29.13 8.59 -42.30
CA GLN A 150 -30.19 8.00 -43.14
C GLN A 150 -29.69 7.42 -44.47
#